data_AF-A0A1H8W0Q7-F1
#
_entry.id   AF-A0A1H8W0Q7-F1
#
_cell.length_a   1.000
_cell.length_b   1.000
_cell.length_c   1.000
_cell.angle_alpha   90.00
_cell.angle_beta   90.00
_cell.angle_gamma   90.00
#
_symmetry.space_group_name_H-M   'P 1'
#
loop_
_entity.id
_entity.type
_entity.pdbx_description
1 polymer ?
#
loop_
_entity_poly.entity_id
_entity_poly.type
_entity_poly.pdbx_seq_one_letter_code
_entity_poly.pdbx_strand_id
1 'polypeptide(L)'
;MTVAEIQRALLARGYDLGPAGADGDAGPRTIAAVTAFQRSAGLLPDGIAGELTKKALQQADVTEGRVPVDKPGWLVLAEGELGVREGAGAANNPRVVQLFADAGFSGIKHDSVAWCAAAVGAMLQRAGHKPSGSLAARSYEGWGVGLKEPALGCVATKRRGNSAWQGHVGFVVGANSNQIFLLGGNQGDAWSIAAFSRKEFTSFRWPADVPLPVASKLPTTIAGARSGVSEA
;
A
#
# COMPACT_ATOMS: atom_id res chain seq x y z
N MET A 1 -28.07 -13.87 3.24
CA MET A 1 -26.88 -14.01 2.38
C MET A 1 -26.08 -15.22 2.86
N THR A 2 -25.68 -16.10 1.94
CA THR A 2 -24.68 -17.16 2.18
C THR A 2 -23.27 -16.57 2.22
N VAL A 3 -22.28 -17.34 2.68
CA VAL A 3 -20.86 -16.92 2.65
C VAL A 3 -20.42 -16.62 1.21
N ALA A 4 -20.75 -17.49 0.26
CA ALA A 4 -20.45 -17.26 -1.16
C ALA A 4 -21.12 -15.98 -1.72
N GLU A 5 -22.32 -15.62 -1.26
CA GLU A 5 -22.96 -14.36 -1.65
C GLU A 5 -22.27 -13.13 -1.05
N ILE A 6 -21.83 -13.22 0.21
CA ILE A 6 -21.02 -12.17 0.85
C ILE A 6 -19.70 -12.00 0.11
N GLN A 7 -19.01 -13.10 -0.19
CA GLN A 7 -17.77 -13.11 -0.93
C GLN A 7 -17.93 -12.51 -2.34
N ARG A 8 -18.98 -12.90 -3.08
CA ARG A 8 -19.29 -12.28 -4.37
C ARG A 8 -19.56 -10.78 -4.24
N ALA A 9 -20.29 -10.36 -3.21
CA ALA A 9 -20.58 -8.94 -2.95
C ALA A 9 -19.32 -8.14 -2.59
N LEU A 10 -18.34 -8.76 -1.93
CA LEU A 10 -17.03 -8.20 -1.59
C LEU A 10 -16.12 -8.12 -2.82
N LEU A 11 -16.02 -9.20 -3.62
CA LEU A 11 -15.27 -9.20 -4.88
C LEU A 11 -15.80 -8.16 -5.86
N ALA A 12 -17.13 -8.05 -5.99
CA ALA A 12 -17.77 -7.04 -6.85
C ALA A 12 -17.44 -5.59 -6.43
N ARG A 13 -17.01 -5.38 -5.19
CA ARG A 13 -16.58 -4.10 -4.63
C ARG A 13 -15.07 -3.96 -4.52
N GLY A 14 -14.31 -4.91 -5.10
CA GLY A 14 -12.86 -4.86 -5.19
C GLY A 14 -12.10 -5.34 -3.95
N TYR A 15 -12.77 -5.98 -2.99
CA TYR A 15 -12.08 -6.60 -1.85
C TYR A 15 -11.47 -7.94 -2.26
N ASP A 16 -10.22 -8.17 -1.89
CA ASP A 16 -9.50 -9.41 -2.18
C ASP A 16 -9.89 -10.54 -1.21
N LEU A 17 -10.25 -11.69 -1.78
CA LEU A 17 -10.52 -12.93 -1.05
C LEU A 17 -9.45 -14.01 -1.32
N GLY A 18 -8.43 -13.67 -2.11
CA GLY A 18 -7.41 -14.58 -2.57
C GLY A 18 -7.83 -15.47 -3.73
N PRO A 19 -6.98 -16.43 -4.11
CA PRO A 19 -7.16 -17.24 -5.33
C PRO A 19 -8.41 -18.13 -5.29
N ALA A 20 -8.90 -18.46 -4.09
CA ALA A 20 -10.12 -19.24 -3.92
C ALA A 20 -11.39 -18.42 -4.23
N GLY A 21 -11.32 -17.08 -4.14
CA GLY A 21 -12.41 -16.19 -4.48
C GLY A 21 -13.66 -16.43 -3.61
N ALA A 22 -14.80 -16.67 -4.25
CA ALA A 22 -16.06 -16.97 -3.57
C ALA A 22 -16.28 -18.48 -3.44
N ASP A 23 -15.43 -19.12 -2.63
CA ASP A 23 -15.40 -20.55 -2.38
C ASP A 23 -16.50 -21.04 -1.41
N GLY A 24 -17.20 -20.12 -0.73
CA GLY A 24 -18.20 -20.44 0.28
C GLY A 24 -17.64 -20.61 1.70
N ASP A 25 -16.32 -20.47 1.88
CA ASP A 25 -15.65 -20.63 3.15
C ASP A 25 -15.28 -19.28 3.77
N ALA A 26 -15.69 -19.09 5.03
CA ALA A 26 -15.39 -17.89 5.80
C ALA A 26 -13.96 -17.96 6.39
N GLY A 27 -12.98 -18.23 5.53
CA GLY A 27 -11.57 -18.29 5.91
C GLY A 27 -10.97 -16.93 6.26
N PRO A 28 -9.69 -16.89 6.69
CA PRO A 28 -9.04 -15.67 7.16
C PRO A 28 -9.09 -14.50 6.17
N ARG A 29 -9.03 -14.76 4.85
CA ARG A 29 -9.14 -13.72 3.82
C ARG A 29 -10.56 -13.16 3.71
N THR A 30 -11.58 -14.01 3.78
CA THR A 30 -12.98 -13.59 3.85
C THR A 30 -13.23 -12.71 5.07
N ILE A 31 -12.73 -13.10 6.23
CA ILE A 31 -12.85 -12.32 7.47
C ILE A 31 -12.13 -10.97 7.32
N ALA A 32 -10.94 -10.94 6.72
CA ALA A 32 -10.20 -9.70 6.47
C ALA A 32 -10.96 -8.78 5.51
N ALA A 33 -11.52 -9.32 4.42
CA ALA A 33 -12.32 -8.56 3.47
C ALA A 33 -13.61 -8.02 4.09
N VAL A 34 -14.30 -8.81 4.92
CA VAL A 34 -15.47 -8.37 5.69
C VAL A 34 -15.09 -7.24 6.64
N THR A 35 -14.00 -7.40 7.39
CA THR A 35 -13.48 -6.36 8.30
C THR A 35 -13.19 -5.07 7.55
N ALA A 36 -12.54 -5.16 6.38
CA ALA A 36 -12.23 -4.01 5.53
C ALA A 36 -13.50 -3.31 5.03
N PHE A 37 -14.49 -4.09 4.57
CA PHE A 37 -15.79 -3.57 4.17
C PHE A 37 -16.52 -2.87 5.32
N GLN A 38 -16.54 -3.48 6.50
CA GLN A 38 -17.16 -2.91 7.70
C GLN A 38 -16.55 -1.56 8.05
N ARG A 39 -15.21 -1.43 8.01
CA ARG A 39 -14.53 -0.14 8.24
C ARG A 39 -14.98 0.92 7.24
N SER A 40 -15.01 0.58 5.95
CA SER A 40 -15.44 1.54 4.91
C SER A 40 -16.92 1.89 4.98
N ALA A 41 -17.75 0.99 5.49
CA ALA A 41 -19.19 1.19 5.65
C ALA A 41 -19.56 1.86 6.98
N GLY A 42 -18.59 2.25 7.81
CA GLY A 42 -18.83 2.85 9.14
C GLY A 42 -19.47 1.88 10.15
N LEU A 43 -19.26 0.58 9.96
CA LEU A 43 -19.76 -0.48 10.84
C LEU A 43 -18.70 -0.93 11.85
N LEU A 44 -19.13 -1.66 12.88
CA LEU A 44 -18.22 -2.35 13.79
C LEU A 44 -17.37 -3.37 12.99
N PRO A 45 -16.03 -3.26 12.96
CA PRO A 45 -15.17 -4.09 12.13
C PRO A 45 -14.78 -5.38 12.87
N ASP A 46 -15.77 -6.22 13.16
CA ASP A 46 -15.62 -7.49 13.89
C ASP A 46 -15.30 -8.69 12.97
N GLY A 47 -15.28 -8.49 11.66
CA GLY A 47 -15.02 -9.53 10.67
C GLY A 47 -16.17 -10.52 10.50
N ILE A 48 -17.30 -10.28 11.17
CA ILE A 48 -18.50 -11.12 11.14
C ILE A 48 -19.55 -10.41 10.29
N ALA A 49 -19.95 -11.03 9.19
CA ALA A 49 -21.01 -10.50 8.35
C ALA A 49 -22.40 -10.72 8.98
N GLY A 50 -22.71 -9.99 10.07
CA GLY A 50 -24.01 -9.96 10.73
C GLY A 50 -25.06 -9.20 9.93
N GLU A 51 -26.29 -9.07 10.45
CA GLU A 51 -27.42 -8.49 9.70
C GLU A 51 -27.17 -7.05 9.20
N LEU A 52 -26.48 -6.22 9.98
CA LEU A 52 -26.09 -4.87 9.55
C LEU A 52 -25.09 -4.90 8.39
N THR A 53 -24.09 -5.78 8.44
CA THR A 53 -23.10 -5.96 7.37
C THR A 53 -23.73 -6.53 6.12
N LYS A 54 -24.59 -7.55 6.23
CA LYS A 54 -25.35 -8.12 5.10
C LYS A 54 -26.25 -7.08 4.46
N LYS A 55 -26.97 -6.29 5.26
CA LYS A 55 -27.82 -5.20 4.77
C LYS A 55 -26.99 -4.14 4.05
N ALA A 56 -25.83 -3.76 4.57
CA ALA A 56 -24.91 -2.83 3.89
C ALA A 56 -24.38 -3.40 2.57
N LEU A 57 -24.06 -4.69 2.50
CA LEU A 57 -23.65 -5.39 1.27
C LEU A 57 -24.79 -5.45 0.21
N GLN A 58 -26.05 -5.44 0.65
CA GLN A 58 -27.23 -5.45 -0.21
C GLN A 58 -27.71 -4.04 -0.63
N GLN A 59 -27.56 -3.04 0.24
CA GLN A 59 -28.06 -1.68 0.02
C GLN A 59 -27.10 -0.75 -0.71
N ALA A 60 -25.79 -1.04 -0.69
CA ALA A 60 -24.83 -0.23 -1.44
C ALA A 60 -25.07 -0.45 -2.93
N ASP A 61 -25.80 0.51 -3.52
CA ASP A 61 -26.19 0.56 -4.91
C ASP A 61 -24.97 0.29 -5.81
N VAL A 62 -25.02 -0.79 -6.58
CA VAL A 62 -23.99 -1.12 -7.59
C VAL A 62 -23.92 -0.08 -8.71
N THR A 63 -24.80 0.92 -8.68
CA THR A 63 -24.81 2.09 -9.56
C THR A 63 -24.32 3.41 -8.94
N GLU A 64 -24.15 3.53 -7.62
CA GLU A 64 -23.48 4.68 -6.97
C GLU A 64 -22.13 4.33 -6.33
N GLY A 65 -21.64 3.11 -6.57
CA GLY A 65 -20.35 2.61 -6.08
C GLY A 65 -19.40 2.15 -7.16
N ARG A 66 -19.56 2.56 -8.42
CA ARG A 66 -18.43 2.52 -9.37
C ARG A 66 -17.48 3.66 -9.01
N VAL A 67 -16.74 3.50 -7.91
CA VAL A 67 -15.40 4.06 -7.87
C VAL A 67 -14.71 3.35 -9.05
N PRO A 68 -14.28 4.05 -10.12
CA PRO A 68 -13.26 3.45 -10.97
C PRO A 68 -12.16 2.99 -10.00
N VAL A 69 -11.48 1.86 -10.19
CA VAL A 69 -10.41 1.47 -9.25
C VAL A 69 -9.26 2.47 -9.40
N ASP A 70 -9.44 3.67 -8.85
CA ASP A 70 -8.55 4.82 -8.99
C ASP A 70 -7.31 4.58 -8.11
N LYS A 71 -7.46 3.74 -7.09
CA LYS A 71 -6.40 3.44 -6.13
C LYS A 71 -6.19 1.94 -6.00
N PRO A 72 -4.97 1.43 -6.28
CA PRO A 72 -4.65 0.03 -6.08
C PRO A 72 -4.76 -0.43 -4.63
N GLY A 73 -5.09 -1.70 -4.39
CA GLY A 73 -5.28 -2.25 -3.04
C GLY A 73 -4.06 -2.09 -2.13
N TRP A 74 -2.84 -2.25 -2.66
CA TRP A 74 -1.61 -2.00 -1.90
C TRP A 74 -1.45 -0.53 -1.49
N LEU A 75 -1.96 0.41 -2.28
CA LEU A 75 -1.93 1.82 -1.94
C LEU A 75 -2.99 2.16 -0.87
N VAL A 76 -4.14 1.50 -0.89
CA VAL A 76 -5.13 1.61 0.21
C VAL A 76 -4.54 1.11 1.53
N LEU A 77 -3.85 -0.04 1.50
CA LEU A 77 -3.15 -0.57 2.68
C LEU A 77 -2.05 0.37 3.17
N ALA A 78 -1.27 0.94 2.24
CA ALA A 78 -0.23 1.92 2.55
C ALA A 78 -0.78 3.15 3.26
N GLU A 79 -1.93 3.68 2.84
CA GLU A 79 -2.56 4.83 3.49
C GLU A 79 -3.01 4.52 4.92
N GLY A 80 -3.38 3.27 5.20
CA GLY A 80 -3.71 2.80 6.54
C GLY A 80 -2.54 2.78 7.53
N GLU A 81 -1.29 2.91 7.07
CA GLU A 81 -0.08 2.99 7.90
C GLU A 81 0.38 4.44 8.16
N LEU A 82 -0.36 5.45 7.68
CA LEU A 82 0.03 6.85 7.87
C LEU A 82 0.25 7.19 9.34
N GLY A 83 1.43 7.73 9.64
CA GLY A 83 1.81 8.12 11.00
C GLY A 83 2.48 7.02 11.82
N VAL A 84 2.70 5.81 11.29
CA VAL A 84 3.62 4.84 11.91
C VAL A 84 5.02 5.44 11.97
N ARG A 85 5.72 5.29 13.11
CA ARG A 85 7.05 5.86 13.35
C ARG A 85 7.95 4.87 14.04
N GLU A 86 9.26 5.05 13.95
CA GLU A 86 10.21 4.31 14.79
C GLU A 86 9.93 4.58 16.28
N GLY A 87 10.33 3.63 17.13
CA GLY A 87 10.27 3.78 18.57
C GLY A 87 11.24 4.86 19.05
N ALA A 88 10.91 5.49 20.17
CA ALA A 88 11.77 6.53 20.73
C ALA A 88 13.03 5.92 21.37
N GLY A 89 14.20 6.46 21.05
CA GLY A 89 15.47 6.06 21.67
C GLY A 89 15.84 4.62 21.34
N ALA A 90 16.03 3.77 22.36
CA ALA A 90 16.36 2.35 22.20
C ALA A 90 15.13 1.44 22.07
N ALA A 91 13.91 2.00 22.12
CA ALA A 91 12.68 1.22 21.98
C ALA A 91 12.42 0.91 20.50
N ASN A 92 11.91 -0.29 20.22
CA ASN A 92 11.46 -0.66 18.88
C ASN A 92 9.94 -0.47 18.76
N ASN A 93 9.46 0.09 17.65
CA ASN A 93 8.04 0.09 17.33
C ASN A 93 7.61 -1.30 16.82
N PRO A 94 6.71 -2.01 17.53
CA PRO A 94 6.24 -3.34 17.09
C PRO A 94 5.55 -3.31 15.73
N ARG A 95 4.96 -2.17 15.32
CA ARG A 95 4.37 -2.01 13.99
C ARG A 95 5.43 -2.01 12.89
N VAL A 96 6.57 -1.35 13.09
CA VAL A 96 7.69 -1.35 12.13
C VAL A 96 8.32 -2.75 12.06
N VAL A 97 8.50 -3.41 13.20
CA VAL A 97 8.95 -4.82 13.24
C VAL A 97 7.99 -5.74 12.48
N GLN A 98 6.68 -5.52 12.61
CA GLN A 98 5.69 -6.29 11.85
C GLN A 98 5.80 -6.05 10.34
N LEU A 99 6.12 -4.84 9.88
CA LEU A 99 6.34 -4.56 8.46
C LEU A 99 7.52 -5.36 7.89
N PHE A 100 8.59 -5.59 8.67
CA PHE A 100 9.65 -6.52 8.24
C PHE A 100 9.13 -7.95 8.11
N ALA A 101 8.37 -8.44 9.10
CA ALA A 101 7.82 -9.80 9.06
C ALA A 101 6.88 -10.00 7.86
N ASP A 102 5.98 -9.04 7.60
CA ASP A 102 5.03 -9.06 6.49
C ASP A 102 5.72 -8.92 5.12
N ALA A 103 6.95 -8.42 5.09
CA ALA A 103 7.77 -8.38 3.88
C ALA A 103 8.63 -9.63 3.68
N GLY A 104 8.53 -10.63 4.58
CA GLY A 104 9.31 -11.87 4.54
C GLY A 104 10.63 -11.83 5.33
N PHE A 105 10.87 -10.79 6.13
CA PHE A 105 12.09 -10.58 6.91
C PHE A 105 11.83 -10.71 8.42
N SER A 106 11.14 -11.76 8.84
CA SER A 106 10.72 -11.97 10.24
C SER A 106 11.86 -12.07 11.25
N GLY A 107 13.11 -12.30 10.80
CA GLY A 107 14.30 -12.29 11.63
C GLY A 107 14.73 -10.90 12.12
N ILE A 108 14.25 -9.82 11.51
CA ILE A 108 14.55 -8.45 11.94
C ILE A 108 13.59 -8.06 13.06
N LYS A 109 14.14 -7.72 14.22
CA LYS A 109 13.39 -7.39 15.44
C LYS A 109 13.61 -5.97 15.92
N HIS A 110 14.27 -5.14 15.12
CA HIS A 110 14.66 -3.77 15.48
C HIS A 110 14.29 -2.82 14.34
N ASP A 111 13.84 -1.62 14.67
CA ASP A 111 13.41 -0.61 13.70
C ASP A 111 14.51 0.38 13.30
N SER A 112 15.70 0.25 13.90
CA SER A 112 16.92 0.97 13.48
C SER A 112 17.45 0.55 12.10
N VAL A 113 16.88 -0.50 11.50
CA VAL A 113 17.18 -0.92 10.13
C VAL A 113 16.28 -0.13 9.19
N ALA A 114 16.84 0.44 8.12
CA ALA A 114 16.05 1.13 7.11
C ALA A 114 14.92 0.21 6.58
N TRP A 115 13.69 0.66 6.73
CA TRP A 115 12.45 -0.12 6.53
C TRP A 115 11.59 0.39 5.37
N CYS A 116 12.06 1.35 4.57
CA CYS A 116 11.35 1.86 3.39
C CYS A 116 10.98 0.73 2.40
N ALA A 117 11.95 -0.11 2.04
CA ALA A 117 11.74 -1.24 1.14
C ALA A 117 10.91 -2.37 1.79
N ALA A 118 11.10 -2.60 3.10
CA ALA A 118 10.30 -3.55 3.86
C ALA A 118 8.83 -3.15 3.85
N ALA A 119 8.51 -1.90 4.17
CA ALA A 119 7.13 -1.45 4.24
C ALA A 119 6.43 -1.41 2.87
N VAL A 120 7.13 -1.03 1.79
CA VAL A 120 6.62 -1.23 0.42
C VAL A 120 6.34 -2.72 0.17
N GLY A 121 7.29 -3.59 0.53
CA GLY A 121 7.16 -5.04 0.35
C GLY A 121 6.01 -5.65 1.14
N ALA A 122 5.76 -5.17 2.36
CA ALA A 122 4.66 -5.58 3.21
C ALA A 122 3.31 -5.20 2.60
N MET A 123 3.17 -3.98 2.07
CA MET A 123 1.92 -3.58 1.42
C MET A 123 1.64 -4.41 0.17
N LEU A 124 2.67 -4.71 -0.62
CA LEU A 124 2.55 -5.58 -1.79
C LEU A 124 2.15 -7.00 -1.37
N GLN A 125 2.83 -7.62 -0.39
CA GLN A 125 2.49 -8.97 0.07
C GLN A 125 1.08 -9.07 0.66
N ARG A 126 0.67 -8.09 1.49
CA ARG A 126 -0.68 -8.03 2.05
C ARG A 126 -1.75 -7.87 0.97
N ALA A 127 -1.43 -7.22 -0.14
CA ALA A 127 -2.28 -7.13 -1.32
C ALA A 127 -2.16 -8.34 -2.27
N GLY A 128 -1.39 -9.37 -1.91
CA GLY A 128 -1.23 -10.58 -2.71
C GLY A 128 -0.16 -10.52 -3.81
N HIS A 129 0.62 -9.46 -3.88
CA HIS A 129 1.66 -9.27 -4.89
C HIS A 129 3.05 -9.62 -4.38
N LYS A 130 3.86 -10.21 -5.25
CA LYS A 130 5.26 -10.55 -4.92
C LYS A 130 6.12 -9.27 -4.93
N PRO A 131 6.76 -8.89 -3.81
CA PRO A 131 7.66 -7.74 -3.78
C PRO A 131 9.02 -8.07 -4.39
N SER A 132 9.96 -7.11 -4.41
CA SER A 132 11.33 -7.35 -4.88
C SER A 132 12.08 -8.43 -4.08
N GLY A 133 11.65 -8.68 -2.84
CA GLY A 133 12.29 -9.64 -1.93
C GLY A 133 13.62 -9.14 -1.35
N SER A 134 13.86 -7.83 -1.35
CA SER A 134 15.08 -7.21 -0.84
C SER A 134 14.78 -5.95 -0.01
N LEU A 135 15.63 -5.69 0.99
CA LEU A 135 15.59 -4.45 1.79
C LEU A 135 16.32 -3.28 1.13
N ALA A 136 17.00 -3.50 0.01
CA ALA A 136 17.59 -2.41 -0.76
C ALA A 136 16.49 -1.67 -1.53
N ALA A 137 16.31 -0.37 -1.29
CA ALA A 137 15.30 0.45 -1.98
C ALA A 137 15.41 0.33 -3.53
N ARG A 138 16.64 0.40 -4.06
CA ARG A 138 16.89 0.30 -5.51
C ARG A 138 16.67 -1.10 -6.10
N SER A 139 16.39 -2.12 -5.28
CA SER A 139 15.98 -3.44 -5.81
C SER A 139 14.69 -3.37 -6.64
N TYR A 140 13.86 -2.36 -6.40
CA TYR A 140 12.63 -2.16 -7.16
C TYR A 140 12.87 -1.68 -8.59
N GLU A 141 14.03 -1.11 -8.94
CA GLU A 141 14.26 -0.56 -10.29
C GLU A 141 14.13 -1.61 -11.42
N GLY A 142 14.42 -2.88 -11.11
CA GLY A 142 14.23 -4.02 -12.00
C GLY A 142 12.96 -4.84 -11.74
N TRP A 143 12.14 -4.47 -10.75
CA TRP A 143 10.97 -5.25 -10.31
C TRP A 143 9.72 -4.95 -11.14
N GLY A 144 8.93 -5.97 -11.48
CA GLY A 144 7.65 -5.77 -12.19
C GLY A 144 7.81 -5.19 -13.60
N VAL A 145 6.89 -4.33 -14.02
CA VAL A 145 6.91 -3.62 -15.30
C VAL A 145 7.32 -2.17 -15.12
N GLY A 146 8.18 -1.66 -16.01
CA GLY A 146 8.61 -0.25 -16.00
C GLY A 146 7.58 0.68 -16.62
N LEU A 147 7.31 1.81 -15.96
CA LEU A 147 6.45 2.88 -16.45
C LEU A 147 7.30 4.07 -16.92
N LYS A 148 6.88 4.72 -18.02
CA LYS A 148 7.53 5.92 -18.54
C LYS A 148 7.23 7.17 -17.70
N GLU A 149 6.04 7.22 -17.12
CA GLU A 149 5.55 8.33 -16.30
C GLU A 149 5.02 7.78 -14.96
N PRO A 150 4.98 8.60 -13.90
CA PRO A 150 4.38 8.21 -12.62
C PRO A 150 2.89 7.93 -12.78
N ALA A 151 2.41 6.92 -12.05
CA ALA A 151 1.00 6.56 -11.96
C ALA A 151 0.62 6.39 -10.49
N LEU A 152 -0.66 6.57 -10.16
CA LEU A 152 -1.13 6.50 -8.77
C LEU A 152 -0.87 5.09 -8.22
N GLY A 153 -0.15 5.00 -7.11
CA GLY A 153 0.23 3.75 -6.48
C GLY A 153 1.43 3.03 -7.10
N CYS A 154 2.05 3.54 -8.17
CA CYS A 154 3.26 2.90 -8.67
C CYS A 154 4.40 2.99 -7.65
N VAL A 155 5.26 1.97 -7.64
CA VAL A 155 6.47 1.96 -6.80
C VAL A 155 7.49 2.87 -7.47
N ALA A 156 7.94 3.89 -6.75
CA ALA A 156 8.93 4.83 -7.26
C ALA A 156 10.21 4.75 -6.43
N THR A 157 11.33 4.68 -7.14
CA THR A 157 12.67 4.70 -6.53
C THR A 157 13.33 6.03 -6.84
N LYS A 158 14.02 6.59 -5.85
CA LYS A 158 14.90 7.75 -6.02
C LYS A 158 16.30 7.50 -5.48
N ARG A 159 17.27 8.24 -6.00
CA ARG A 159 18.64 8.28 -5.46
C ARG A 159 18.62 8.87 -4.05
N ARG A 160 19.60 8.45 -3.23
CA ARG A 160 19.89 9.04 -1.93
C ARG A 160 21.39 9.01 -1.72
N GLY A 161 21.97 10.03 -1.09
CA GLY A 161 23.40 10.07 -0.81
C GLY A 161 24.29 10.05 -2.07
N ASN A 162 25.52 9.59 -1.90
CA ASN A 162 26.57 9.67 -2.93
C ASN A 162 26.91 8.31 -3.56
N SER A 163 26.34 7.20 -3.06
CA SER A 163 26.64 5.86 -3.56
C SER A 163 25.55 5.35 -4.49
N ALA A 164 25.93 4.61 -5.52
CA ALA A 164 24.97 4.03 -6.46
C ALA A 164 23.97 3.11 -5.75
N TRP A 165 24.34 2.29 -4.78
CA TRP A 165 23.38 1.38 -4.14
C TRP A 165 22.35 2.08 -3.24
N GLN A 166 22.64 3.31 -2.78
CA GLN A 166 21.78 4.06 -1.87
C GLN A 166 20.55 4.60 -2.61
N GLY A 167 19.39 4.48 -1.98
CA GLY A 167 18.15 4.98 -2.53
C GLY A 167 17.05 5.08 -1.50
N HIS A 168 15.89 5.53 -1.95
CA HIS A 168 14.65 5.54 -1.20
C HIS A 168 13.50 5.07 -2.09
N VAL A 169 12.50 4.43 -1.49
CA VAL A 169 11.37 3.83 -2.21
C VAL A 169 10.05 4.07 -1.48
N GLY A 170 8.98 4.23 -2.25
CA GLY A 170 7.61 4.39 -1.75
C GLY A 170 6.60 4.31 -2.88
N PHE A 171 5.35 4.63 -2.58
CA PHE A 171 4.26 4.68 -3.55
C PHE A 171 3.95 6.10 -3.99
N VAL A 172 3.80 6.32 -5.29
CA VAL A 172 3.38 7.63 -5.82
C VAL A 172 1.94 7.92 -5.42
N VAL A 173 1.71 9.08 -4.81
CA VAL A 173 0.36 9.59 -4.47
C VAL A 173 0.01 10.89 -5.18
N GLY A 174 0.98 11.51 -5.84
CA GLY A 174 0.78 12.73 -6.61
C GLY A 174 2.03 13.10 -7.40
N ALA A 175 1.88 13.99 -8.38
CA ALA A 175 2.99 14.56 -9.13
C ALA A 175 2.60 15.88 -9.78
N ASN A 176 3.49 16.87 -9.77
CA ASN A 176 3.39 18.11 -10.55
C ASN A 176 4.62 18.27 -11.45
N SER A 177 4.85 19.39 -12.13
CA SER A 177 5.99 19.53 -13.06
C SER A 177 7.38 19.38 -12.41
N ASN A 178 7.48 19.62 -11.09
CA ASN A 178 8.76 19.72 -10.39
C ASN A 178 8.96 18.60 -9.36
N GLN A 179 7.86 18.07 -8.82
CA GLN A 179 7.87 17.17 -7.67
C GLN A 179 7.06 15.91 -7.91
N ILE A 180 7.46 14.84 -7.21
CA ILE A 180 6.67 13.65 -6.96
C ILE A 180 6.33 13.61 -5.47
N PHE A 181 5.08 13.29 -5.15
CA PHE A 181 4.62 13.06 -3.79
C PHE A 181 4.64 11.56 -3.52
N LEU A 182 5.40 11.16 -2.50
CA LEU A 182 5.69 9.77 -2.19
C LEU A 182 5.17 9.42 -0.79
N LEU A 183 4.32 8.39 -0.73
CA LEU A 183 3.95 7.72 0.50
C LEU A 183 4.96 6.62 0.79
N GLY A 184 5.74 6.76 1.86
CA GLY A 184 6.83 5.82 2.17
C GLY A 184 7.32 5.90 3.61
N GLY A 185 8.10 4.88 3.99
CA GLY A 185 8.66 4.69 5.34
C GLY A 185 10.01 5.36 5.52
N ASN A 186 10.47 5.48 6.76
CA ASN A 186 11.70 6.20 7.12
C ASN A 186 11.77 7.65 6.63
N GLN A 187 10.65 8.29 6.29
CA GLN A 187 10.64 9.70 5.92
C GLN A 187 10.54 10.51 7.22
N GLY A 188 11.67 11.02 7.72
CA GLY A 188 11.77 11.58 9.08
C GLY A 188 11.29 10.58 10.13
N ASP A 189 11.82 9.35 10.04
CA ASP A 189 11.56 8.21 10.92
C ASP A 189 10.07 7.82 10.99
N ALA A 190 9.35 8.09 9.90
CA ALA A 190 7.89 7.89 9.80
C ALA A 190 7.45 7.32 8.45
N TRP A 191 6.30 6.66 8.46
CA TRP A 191 5.50 6.36 7.27
C TRP A 191 4.58 7.56 7.00
N SER A 192 4.92 8.33 5.97
CA SER A 192 4.23 9.60 5.69
C SER A 192 4.22 9.91 4.20
N ILE A 193 3.60 11.04 3.85
CA ILE A 193 3.72 11.63 2.51
C ILE A 193 4.82 12.70 2.54
N ALA A 194 5.72 12.66 1.57
CA ALA A 194 6.74 13.68 1.36
C ALA A 194 6.87 14.05 -0.13
N ALA A 195 7.32 15.27 -0.39
CA ALA A 195 7.55 15.80 -1.72
C ALA A 195 9.05 15.80 -2.04
N PHE A 196 9.41 15.21 -3.17
CA PHE A 196 10.80 15.11 -3.65
C PHE A 196 10.93 15.68 -5.06
N SER A 197 12.12 16.15 -5.43
CA SER A 197 12.37 16.64 -6.78
C SER A 197 12.23 15.50 -7.78
N ARG A 198 11.54 15.74 -8.90
CA ARG A 198 11.44 14.77 -10.00
C ARG A 198 12.79 14.27 -10.49
N LYS A 199 13.81 15.11 -10.43
CA LYS A 199 15.17 14.80 -10.89
C LYS A 199 15.87 13.72 -10.06
N GLU A 200 15.37 13.44 -8.86
CA GLU A 200 15.95 12.42 -7.98
C GLU A 200 15.47 11.00 -8.33
N PHE A 201 14.33 10.87 -9.03
CA PHE A 201 13.71 9.59 -9.34
C PHE A 201 14.45 8.85 -10.45
N THR A 202 14.63 7.55 -10.23
CA THR A 202 15.34 6.64 -11.12
C THR A 202 14.41 5.64 -11.81
N SER A 203 13.27 5.33 -11.21
CA SER A 203 12.29 4.42 -11.81
C SER A 203 10.88 4.61 -11.27
N PHE A 204 9.90 4.25 -12.10
CA PHE A 204 8.50 4.04 -11.75
C PHE A 204 8.12 2.62 -12.18
N ARG A 205 7.56 1.83 -11.27
CA ARG A 205 7.38 0.39 -11.47
C ARG A 205 6.00 -0.05 -11.02
N TRP A 206 5.46 -1.04 -11.71
CA TRP A 206 4.13 -1.60 -11.49
C TRP A 206 4.20 -3.11 -11.29
N PRO A 207 3.36 -3.73 -10.45
CA PRO A 207 3.30 -5.19 -10.35
C PRO A 207 3.02 -5.81 -11.72
N ALA A 208 3.77 -6.85 -12.09
CA ALA A 208 3.63 -7.50 -13.40
C ALA A 208 2.36 -8.35 -13.54
N ASP A 209 1.77 -8.73 -12.41
CA ASP A 209 0.55 -9.51 -12.26
C ASP A 209 -0.72 -8.65 -12.23
N VAL A 210 -0.58 -7.32 -12.39
CA VAL A 210 -1.70 -6.38 -12.39
C VAL A 210 -1.78 -5.68 -13.75
N PRO A 211 -2.98 -5.53 -14.35
CA PRO A 211 -3.15 -4.73 -15.56
C PRO A 211 -2.49 -3.34 -15.41
N LEU A 212 -1.89 -2.86 -16.49
CA LEU A 212 -1.23 -1.55 -16.47
C LEU A 212 -2.23 -0.45 -16.07
N PRO A 213 -1.78 0.56 -15.30
CA PRO A 213 -2.66 1.62 -14.86
C PRO A 213 -3.16 2.40 -16.07
N VAL A 214 -4.45 2.72 -16.08
CA VAL A 214 -5.02 3.64 -17.06
C VAL A 214 -4.44 5.03 -16.77
N ALA A 215 -4.16 5.80 -17.82
CA ALA A 215 -3.66 7.15 -17.66
C ALA A 215 -4.66 8.01 -16.88
N SER A 216 -4.30 8.39 -15.65
CA SER A 216 -5.08 9.24 -14.76
C SER A 216 -4.31 10.51 -14.39
N LYS A 217 -5.01 11.64 -14.24
CA LYS A 217 -4.37 12.85 -13.71
C LYS A 217 -4.03 12.64 -12.24
N LEU A 218 -2.74 12.71 -11.92
CA LEU A 218 -2.26 12.69 -10.54
C LEU A 218 -2.59 14.01 -9.82
N PRO A 219 -2.87 13.97 -8.50
CA PRO A 219 -2.90 15.18 -7.68
C PRO A 219 -1.58 15.95 -7.83
N THR A 220 -1.66 17.25 -8.08
CA THR A 220 -0.49 18.13 -8.24
C THR A 220 -0.02 18.75 -6.93
N THR A 221 -0.84 18.63 -5.88
CA THR A 221 -0.55 19.01 -4.50
C THR A 221 -1.16 17.95 -3.56
N ILE A 222 -0.55 17.76 -2.39
CA ILE A 222 -1.05 16.88 -1.34
C ILE A 222 -0.98 17.63 0.00
N ALA A 223 -2.11 17.78 0.67
CA ALA A 223 -2.15 18.39 2.00
C ALA A 223 -1.31 17.57 3.00
N GLY A 224 -0.51 18.25 3.82
CA GLY A 224 0.34 17.60 4.81
C GLY A 224 1.61 16.93 4.25
N ALA A 225 1.86 16.99 2.94
CA ALA A 225 3.12 16.53 2.38
C ALA A 225 4.29 17.39 2.87
N ARG A 226 5.30 16.73 3.45
CA ARG A 226 6.50 17.39 3.97
C ARG A 226 7.56 17.52 2.87
N SER A 227 8.33 18.60 2.87
CA SER A 227 9.50 18.78 1.98
C SER A 227 10.79 18.68 2.78
N GLY A 228 11.88 18.24 2.15
CA GLY A 228 13.20 18.20 2.79
C GLY A 228 13.29 17.24 3.98
N VAL A 229 12.51 16.17 3.98
CA VAL A 229 12.57 15.12 5.02
C VAL A 229 13.83 14.28 4.85
N SER A 230 14.45 13.88 5.96
CA SER A 230 15.51 12.87 5.95
C SER A 230 14.95 11.51 5.57
N GLU A 231 15.75 10.69 4.90
CA GLU A 231 15.45 9.28 4.63
C GLU A 231 16.61 8.39 5.09
N ALA A 232 16.28 7.24 5.70
CA ALA A 232 17.25 6.24 6.14
C ALA A 232 17.85 5.42 4.98
#